data_AF-A0A929BF32-F1
#
_entry.id   AF-A0A929BF32-F1
#
_cell.length_a   1.000
_cell.length_b   1.000
_cell.length_c   1.000
_cell.angle_alpha   90.00
_cell.angle_beta   90.00
_cell.angle_gamma   90.00
#
_symmetry.space_group_name_H-M   'P 1'
#
loop_
_entity.id
_entity.type
_entity.pdbx_description
1 polymer ?
#
loop_
_entity_poly.entity_id
_entity_poly.type
_entity_poly.pdbx_seq_one_letter_code
_entity_poly.pdbx_strand_id
1 'polypeptide(L)'
;NKEKKLLDACCGVGTIMLEACFAGNNIEGCDINLKMCKHARENLSHFNYTTNVYCSDIKDIRKRYDTAIIDLPYNLYSRATDSEILHIIESTAEITDRLVIVSTSDITNLIINTGFIISDYCTVSKRGKTNFARKIWVCEKNE
;
A
#
# COMPACT_ATOMS: atom_id res chain seq x y z
N ASN A 1 8.70 -20.05 -13.66
CA ASN A 1 7.68 -19.18 -13.03
C ASN A 1 8.10 -18.85 -11.61
N LYS A 2 8.70 -17.68 -11.39
CA LYS A 2 8.86 -17.16 -10.03
C LYS A 2 7.49 -16.65 -9.59
N GLU A 3 7.05 -17.09 -8.42
CA GLU A 3 5.89 -16.52 -7.74
C GLU A 3 6.14 -15.02 -7.52
N LYS A 4 5.19 -14.17 -7.94
CA LYS A 4 5.29 -12.71 -7.77
C LYS A 4 5.15 -12.36 -6.30
N LYS A 5 6.04 -11.50 -5.80
CA LYS A 5 6.07 -11.01 -4.42
C LYS A 5 5.43 -9.64 -4.34
N LEU A 6 4.40 -9.54 -3.51
CA LEU A 6 3.67 -8.31 -3.22
C LEU A 6 4.11 -7.74 -1.87
N LEU A 7 4.05 -6.41 -1.75
CA LEU A 7 4.14 -5.70 -0.48
C LEU A 7 2.91 -4.83 -0.30
N ASP A 8 2.26 -4.90 0.86
CA ASP A 8 1.36 -3.86 1.34
C ASP A 8 2.15 -2.90 2.24
N ALA A 9 2.50 -1.72 1.72
CA ALA A 9 3.45 -0.79 2.34
C ALA A 9 2.83 0.11 3.42
N CYS A 10 1.50 0.04 3.61
CA CYS A 10 0.75 0.72 4.65
C CYS A 10 -0.35 -0.21 5.16
N CYS A 11 0.04 -1.39 5.65
CA CYS A 11 -0.89 -2.51 5.75
C CYS A 11 -1.99 -2.33 6.79
N GLY A 12 -1.85 -1.40 7.75
CA GLY A 12 -2.84 -1.15 8.77
C GLY A 12 -3.21 -2.44 9.51
N VAL A 13 -4.49 -2.77 9.53
CA VAL A 13 -5.02 -4.01 10.14
C VAL A 13 -4.95 -5.23 9.23
N GLY A 14 -4.29 -5.13 8.07
CA GLY A 14 -4.01 -6.24 7.16
C GLY A 14 -5.12 -6.59 6.17
N THR A 15 -6.07 -5.68 5.89
CA THR A 15 -7.21 -5.98 5.00
C THR A 15 -6.77 -6.46 3.62
N ILE A 16 -5.85 -5.76 2.95
CA ILE A 16 -5.35 -6.14 1.63
C ILE A 16 -4.55 -7.45 1.72
N MET A 17 -3.79 -7.63 2.81
CA MET A 17 -3.07 -8.87 3.06
C MET A 17 -4.00 -10.08 3.16
N LEU A 18 -5.13 -9.96 3.85
CA LEU A 18 -6.13 -11.03 3.96
C LEU A 18 -6.67 -11.43 2.59
N GLU A 19 -7.04 -10.44 1.76
CA GLU A 19 -7.56 -10.69 0.41
C GLU A 19 -6.50 -11.34 -0.50
N ALA A 20 -5.25 -10.87 -0.42
CA ALA A 20 -4.15 -11.43 -1.18
C ALA A 20 -3.84 -12.88 -0.75
N CYS A 21 -3.82 -13.18 0.55
CA CYS A 21 -3.68 -14.55 1.06
C CYS A 21 -4.84 -15.45 0.64
N PHE A 22 -6.08 -14.96 0.71
CA PHE A 22 -7.27 -15.68 0.24
C PHE A 22 -7.16 -16.03 -1.26
N ALA A 23 -6.64 -15.12 -2.07
CA ALA A 23 -6.41 -15.31 -3.49
C ALA A 23 -5.13 -16.13 -3.82
N GLY A 24 -4.40 -16.62 -2.81
CA GLY A 24 -3.19 -17.42 -3.00
C GLY A 24 -1.97 -16.63 -3.48
N ASN A 25 -1.92 -15.32 -3.24
CA ASN A 25 -0.78 -14.47 -3.58
C ASN A 25 0.24 -14.40 -2.43
N ASN A 26 1.52 -14.34 -2.80
CA ASN A 26 2.61 -14.11 -1.86
C ASN A 26 2.73 -12.61 -1.55
N ILE A 27 2.21 -12.21 -0.40
CA ILE A 27 2.21 -10.82 0.08
C ILE A 27 2.89 -10.73 1.44
N GLU A 28 3.66 -9.69 1.68
CA GLU A 28 4.10 -9.26 3.00
C GLU A 28 3.53 -7.86 3.30
N GLY A 29 3.52 -7.45 4.57
CA GLY A 29 2.99 -6.16 5.00
C GLY A 29 4.04 -5.32 5.72
N CYS A 30 3.93 -4.01 5.63
CA CYS A 30 4.71 -3.05 6.40
C CYS A 30 3.79 -1.96 6.95
N ASP A 31 3.96 -1.62 8.23
CA ASP A 31 3.31 -0.45 8.83
C ASP A 31 4.19 0.10 9.96
N ILE A 32 4.28 1.41 10.08
CA ILE A 32 5.06 2.07 11.14
C ILE A 32 4.37 1.97 12.51
N ASN A 33 3.05 1.74 12.53
CA ASN A 33 2.25 1.68 13.74
C ASN A 33 2.24 0.27 14.33
N LEU A 34 2.92 0.11 15.47
CA LEU A 34 3.01 -1.16 16.21
C LEU A 34 1.64 -1.77 16.53
N LYS A 35 0.65 -0.94 16.87
CA LYS A 35 -0.70 -1.42 17.18
C LYS A 35 -1.38 -1.99 15.95
N MET A 36 -1.24 -1.33 14.80
CA MET A 36 -1.77 -1.82 13.52
C MET A 36 -1.10 -3.13 13.13
N CYS A 37 0.23 -3.20 13.19
CA CYS A 37 0.97 -4.44 12.95
C CYS A 37 0.52 -5.61 13.85
N LYS A 38 0.23 -5.33 15.13
CA LYS A 38 -0.31 -6.35 16.04
C LYS A 38 -1.67 -6.86 15.56
N HIS A 39 -2.58 -5.96 15.21
CA HIS A 39 -3.91 -6.32 14.70
C HIS A 39 -3.85 -7.03 13.35
N ALA A 40 -2.95 -6.64 12.45
CA ALA A 40 -2.72 -7.35 11.19
C ALA A 40 -2.31 -8.81 11.43
N ARG A 41 -1.35 -9.04 12.34
CA ARG A 41 -0.92 -10.40 12.69
C ARG A 41 -2.04 -11.21 13.35
N GLU A 42 -2.83 -10.60 14.24
CA GLU A 42 -4.00 -11.24 14.86
C GLU A 42 -5.03 -11.64 13.81
N ASN A 43 -5.35 -10.74 12.86
CA ASN A 43 -6.27 -11.00 11.77
C ASN A 43 -5.78 -12.11 10.83
N LEU A 44 -4.51 -12.07 10.42
CA LEU A 44 -3.91 -13.11 9.57
C LEU A 44 -3.96 -14.49 10.26
N SER A 45 -3.58 -14.54 11.53
CA SER A 45 -3.60 -15.77 12.35
C SER A 45 -5.01 -16.33 12.50
N HIS A 46 -6.03 -15.48 12.68
CA HIS A 46 -7.43 -15.90 12.76
C HIS A 46 -7.88 -16.71 11.53
N PHE A 47 -7.38 -16.38 10.34
CA PHE A 47 -7.66 -17.08 9.10
C PHE A 47 -6.60 -18.15 8.74
N ASN A 48 -5.69 -18.49 9.66
CA ASN A 48 -4.58 -19.43 9.46
C ASN A 48 -3.60 -19.02 8.34
N TYR A 49 -3.47 -17.73 8.05
CA TYR A 49 -2.49 -17.22 7.10
C TYR A 49 -1.15 -16.94 7.79
N THR A 50 -0.06 -17.42 7.18
CA THR A 50 1.31 -17.20 7.66
C THR A 50 2.05 -16.30 6.70
N THR A 51 2.22 -15.03 7.07
CA THR A 51 3.02 -14.07 6.31
C THR A 51 3.69 -13.04 7.22
N ASN A 52 4.76 -12.41 6.73
CA ASN A 52 5.52 -11.39 7.43
C ASN A 52 4.77 -10.06 7.45
N VAL A 53 4.70 -9.47 8.65
CA VAL A 53 4.30 -8.09 8.87
C VAL A 53 5.49 -7.38 9.52
N TYR A 54 6.09 -6.44 8.82
CA TYR A 54 7.18 -5.59 9.29
C TYR A 54 6.60 -4.40 10.06
N CYS A 55 7.08 -4.21 11.30
CA CYS A 55 6.72 -3.05 12.11
C CYS A 55 7.86 -2.04 12.04
N SER A 56 7.94 -1.32 10.92
CA SER A 56 9.03 -0.39 10.60
C SER A 56 8.54 0.71 9.69
N ASP A 57 9.37 1.74 9.53
CA ASP A 57 9.22 2.67 8.41
C ASP A 57 9.51 1.90 7.10
N ILE A 58 8.78 2.22 6.04
CA ILE A 58 8.95 1.59 4.73
C ILE A 58 10.36 1.80 4.18
N LYS A 59 11.00 2.93 4.55
CA LYS A 59 12.39 3.23 4.18
C LYS A 59 13.42 2.25 4.73
N ASP A 60 13.07 1.42 5.71
CA ASP A 60 13.97 0.45 6.33
C ASP A 60 13.88 -0.93 5.65
N ILE A 61 12.90 -1.11 4.74
CA ILE A 61 12.76 -2.33 3.95
C ILE A 61 13.82 -2.33 2.84
N ARG A 62 14.64 -3.40 2.79
CA ARG A 62 15.70 -3.57 1.78
C ARG A 62 15.37 -4.64 0.73
N LYS A 63 14.33 -5.43 0.98
CA LYS A 63 13.87 -6.49 0.07
C LYS A 63 13.15 -5.85 -1.11
N ARG A 64 13.49 -6.28 -2.33
CA ARG A 64 12.79 -5.88 -3.56
C ARG A 64 11.55 -6.74 -3.80
N TYR A 65 10.48 -6.12 -4.28
CA TYR A 65 9.20 -6.75 -4.60
C TYR A 65 8.83 -6.50 -6.06
N ASP A 66 7.97 -7.36 -6.61
CA ASP A 66 7.49 -7.21 -7.99
C ASP A 66 6.41 -6.12 -8.09
N THR A 67 5.66 -5.88 -7.02
CA THR A 67 4.66 -4.81 -6.91
C THR A 67 4.44 -4.44 -5.45
N ALA A 68 4.24 -3.15 -5.18
CA ALA A 68 3.78 -2.70 -3.87
C ALA A 68 2.41 -1.99 -3.98
N ILE A 69 1.59 -2.17 -2.95
CA ILE A 69 0.31 -1.51 -2.78
C ILE A 69 0.46 -0.51 -1.64
N ILE A 70 -0.02 0.70 -1.85
CA ILE A 70 0.02 1.78 -0.87
C ILE A 70 -1.43 2.25 -0.66
N ASP A 71 -2.10 1.73 0.36
CA ASP A 71 -3.39 2.27 0.83
C ASP A 71 -3.10 3.41 1.80
N LEU A 72 -3.02 4.65 1.28
CA LEU A 72 -2.56 5.78 2.07
C LEU A 72 -3.50 6.03 3.26
N PRO A 73 -2.95 6.44 4.43
CA PRO A 73 -3.76 6.78 5.58
C PRO A 73 -4.72 7.92 5.24
N TYR A 74 -6.00 7.59 5.13
CA TYR A 74 -7.06 8.59 4.98
C TYR A 74 -7.18 9.37 6.28
N ASN A 75 -7.41 10.68 6.16
CA ASN A 75 -7.61 11.66 7.24
C ASN A 75 -8.77 11.35 8.24
N LEU A 76 -9.24 10.10 8.34
CA LEU A 76 -10.19 9.60 9.33
C LEU A 76 -9.53 9.27 10.68
N TYR A 77 -8.30 8.78 10.72
CA TYR A 77 -7.63 8.34 11.98
C TYR A 77 -6.20 8.86 12.17
N SER A 78 -5.51 9.24 11.10
CA SER A 78 -4.20 9.93 11.14
C SER A 78 -4.14 10.93 9.99
N ARG A 79 -3.71 12.17 10.27
CA ARG A 79 -3.43 13.15 9.22
C ARG A 79 -2.04 12.86 8.68
N ALA A 80 -1.94 12.49 7.41
CA ALA A 80 -0.67 12.45 6.71
C ALA A 80 -0.48 13.76 5.94
N THR A 81 0.68 14.39 6.10
CA THR A 81 1.07 15.56 5.31
C THR A 81 1.53 15.13 3.91
N ASP A 82 1.56 16.07 2.96
CA ASP A 82 2.11 15.81 1.63
C ASP A 82 3.56 15.29 1.69
N SER A 83 4.36 15.74 2.67
CA SER A 83 5.73 15.24 2.88
C SER A 83 5.77 13.80 3.37
N GLU A 84 4.84 13.40 4.23
CA GLU A 84 4.74 12.00 4.69
C GLU A 84 4.26 11.08 3.57
N ILE A 85 3.27 11.53 2.78
CA ILE A 85 2.82 10.81 1.58
C ILE A 85 3.97 10.66 0.59
N LEU A 86 4.71 11.75 0.31
CA LEU A 86 5.85 11.71 -0.59
C LEU A 86 6.94 10.77 -0.08
N HIS A 87 7.29 10.84 1.21
CA HIS A 87 8.23 9.92 1.86
C HIS A 87 7.84 8.46 1.68
N ILE A 88 6.56 8.12 1.88
CA ILE A 88 6.05 6.75 1.68
C ILE A 88 6.22 6.32 0.23
N ILE A 89 5.81 7.16 -0.73
CA ILE A 89 5.88 6.82 -2.15
C ILE A 89 7.34 6.68 -2.60
N GLU A 90 8.21 7.63 -2.28
CA GLU A 90 9.64 7.62 -2.63
C GLU A 90 10.38 6.43 -2.00
N SER A 91 10.14 6.16 -0.72
CA SER A 91 10.76 5.01 -0.04
C SER A 91 10.28 3.69 -0.63
N THR A 92 8.99 3.58 -0.99
CA THR A 92 8.46 2.38 -1.64
C THR A 92 9.02 2.23 -3.06
N ALA A 93 9.23 3.34 -3.78
CA ALA A 93 9.82 3.37 -5.11
C ALA A 93 11.26 2.83 -5.16
N GLU A 94 12.00 2.82 -4.06
CA GLU A 94 13.34 2.22 -4.02
C GLU A 94 13.31 0.69 -4.17
N ILE A 95 12.22 0.05 -3.73
CA ILE A 95 12.11 -1.41 -3.60
C ILE A 95 11.13 -2.07 -4.58
N THR A 96 10.52 -1.32 -5.49
CA THR A 96 9.67 -1.86 -6.57
C THR A 96 9.66 -0.90 -7.76
N ASP A 97 9.36 -1.44 -8.94
CA ASP A 97 9.16 -0.66 -10.17
C ASP A 97 7.69 -0.59 -10.58
N ARG A 98 6.79 -1.19 -9.79
CA ARG A 98 5.33 -1.12 -9.96
C ARG A 98 4.63 -0.80 -8.64
N LEU A 99 3.73 0.19 -8.68
CA LEU A 99 2.93 0.65 -7.55
C LEU A 99 1.44 0.60 -7.88
N VAL A 100 0.62 0.27 -6.87
CA VAL A 100 -0.82 0.56 -6.86
C VAL A 100 -1.10 1.43 -5.66
N ILE A 101 -1.56 2.65 -5.89
CA ILE A 101 -1.73 3.65 -4.83
C ILE A 101 -3.20 3.97 -4.69
N VAL A 102 -3.68 4.00 -3.45
CA VAL A 102 -5.06 4.38 -3.11
C VAL A 102 -5.02 5.61 -2.20
N SER A 103 -5.82 6.63 -2.53
CA SER A 103 -5.95 7.87 -1.75
C SER A 103 -7.36 8.43 -1.84
N THR A 104 -7.77 9.26 -0.87
CA THR A 104 -9.01 10.06 -0.99
C THR A 104 -8.77 11.40 -1.66
N SER A 105 -7.53 11.86 -1.68
CA SER A 105 -7.13 13.15 -2.26
C SER A 105 -6.47 12.93 -3.62
N ASP A 106 -6.50 13.93 -4.50
CA ASP A 106 -5.69 13.86 -5.71
C ASP A 106 -4.21 14.01 -5.37
N ILE A 107 -3.41 12.99 -5.70
CA ILE A 107 -1.96 12.97 -5.49
C ILE A 107 -1.20 12.73 -6.79
N THR A 108 -1.86 12.91 -7.94
CA THR A 108 -1.29 12.67 -9.27
C THR A 108 0.06 13.37 -9.46
N ASN A 109 0.17 14.63 -9.03
CA ASN A 109 1.41 15.39 -9.14
C ASN A 109 2.52 14.84 -8.24
N LEU A 110 2.20 14.36 -7.03
CA LEU A 110 3.19 13.74 -6.15
C LEU A 110 3.73 12.44 -6.78
N ILE A 111 2.85 11.61 -7.35
CA ILE A 111 3.24 10.37 -8.03
C ILE A 111 4.17 10.67 -9.20
N ILE A 112 3.79 11.59 -10.11
CA ILE A 112 4.59 11.93 -11.30
C ILE A 112 5.97 12.46 -10.90
N ASN A 113 6.05 13.27 -9.83
CA ASN A 113 7.31 13.82 -9.35
C ASN A 113 8.29 12.75 -8.83
N THR A 114 7.82 11.56 -8.48
CA THR A 114 8.69 10.42 -8.09
C THR A 114 9.28 9.65 -9.28
N GLY A 115 8.98 10.07 -10.52
CA GLY A 115 9.50 9.45 -11.74
C GLY A 115 8.69 8.26 -12.26
N PHE A 116 7.51 7.99 -11.67
CA PHE A 116 6.58 6.98 -12.15
C PHE A 116 5.67 7.53 -13.25
N ILE A 117 5.33 6.67 -14.21
CA ILE A 117 4.21 6.89 -15.13
C ILE A 117 2.95 6.27 -14.54
N ILE A 118 1.84 6.99 -14.64
CA ILE A 118 0.51 6.47 -14.34
C ILE A 118 0.01 5.73 -15.57
N SER A 119 -0.05 4.39 -15.49
CA SER A 119 -0.53 3.54 -16.59
C SER A 119 -2.06 3.44 -16.61
N ASP A 120 -2.70 3.56 -15.45
CA ASP A 120 -4.15 3.53 -15.31
C ASP A 120 -4.62 4.29 -14.06
N TYR A 121 -5.86 4.77 -14.07
CA TYR A 121 -6.47 5.53 -13.00
C TYR A 121 -7.98 5.33 -12.95
N CYS A 122 -8.53 5.13 -11.75
CA CYS A 122 -9.97 5.14 -11.54
C CYS A 122 -10.39 5.78 -10.21
N THR A 123 -11.68 6.08 -10.09
CA THR A 123 -12.30 6.58 -8.86
C THR A 123 -13.45 5.69 -8.46
N VAL A 124 -13.47 5.27 -7.19
CA VAL A 124 -14.47 4.38 -6.59
C VAL A 124 -15.16 5.09 -5.44
N SER A 125 -16.45 5.39 -5.60
CA SER A 125 -17.27 6.04 -4.58
C SER A 125 -17.93 5.03 -3.64
N LYS A 126 -18.00 5.32 -2.34
CA LYS A 126 -18.75 4.48 -1.41
C LYS A 126 -20.26 4.71 -1.56
N ARG A 127 -20.99 3.65 -1.90
CA ARG A 127 -22.46 3.69 -2.01
C ARG A 127 -23.09 4.27 -0.74
N GLY A 128 -23.89 5.32 -0.87
CA GLY A 128 -24.57 5.99 0.24
C GLY A 128 -23.76 7.05 1.01
N LYS A 129 -22.50 7.32 0.64
CA LYS A 129 -21.72 8.46 1.17
C LYS A 129 -21.14 9.27 0.00
N THR A 130 -21.82 10.36 -0.38
CA THR A 130 -21.48 11.18 -1.55
C THR A 130 -20.07 11.78 -1.51
N ASN A 131 -19.51 12.00 -0.32
CA ASN A 131 -18.24 12.72 -0.16
C ASN A 131 -17.03 11.81 0.10
N PHE A 132 -17.21 10.47 0.10
CA PHE A 132 -16.09 9.54 0.25
C PHE A 132 -15.86 8.76 -1.05
N ALA A 133 -14.79 9.14 -1.75
CA ALA A 133 -14.32 8.46 -2.93
C ALA A 133 -12.85 8.08 -2.75
N ARG A 134 -12.50 6.90 -3.25
CA ARG A 134 -11.13 6.42 -3.35
C ARG A 134 -10.67 6.63 -4.78
N LYS A 135 -9.52 7.26 -4.94
CA LYS A 135 -8.78 7.38 -6.17
C LYS A 135 -7.70 6.30 -6.17
N ILE A 136 -7.60 5.57 -7.28
CA ILE A 136 -6.69 4.44 -7.42
C ILE A 136 -5.83 4.70 -8.65
N TRP A 137 -4.51 4.65 -8.47
CA TRP A 137 -3.54 4.76 -9.56
C TRP A 137 -2.77 3.45 -9.68
N VAL A 138 -2.56 3.02 -10.92
CA VAL A 138 -1.57 2.01 -11.27
C VAL A 138 -0.38 2.74 -11.88
N CYS A 139 0.80 2.52 -11.31
CA CYS A 139 2.01 3.24 -11.67
C CYS A 139 3.15 2.28 -12.00
N GLU A 140 3.93 2.62 -13.01
CA GLU A 140 5.10 1.87 -13.46
C GLU A 140 6.29 2.82 -13.62
N LYS A 141 7.51 2.37 -13.32
CA LYS A 141 8.72 3.11 -13.75
C LYS A 141 8.92 2.94 -15.26
N ASN A 142 9.41 3.99 -15.90
CA ASN A 142 9.93 3.87 -17.26
C ASN A 142 11.08 2.87 -17.32
N GLU A 143 11.02 1.93 -18.27
CA GLU A 143 12.17 1.13 -18.69
C GLU A 143 13.23 2.00 -19.38
#